data_AF-A0A7Y8MKL2-F1
#
_entry.id   AF-A0A7Y8MKL2-F1
#
_cell.length_a   1.000
_cell.length_b   1.000
_cell.length_c   1.000
_cell.angle_alpha   90.00
_cell.angle_beta   90.00
_cell.angle_gamma   90.00
#
_symmetry.space_group_name_H-M   'P 1'
#
loop_
_entity.id
_entity.type
_entity.pdbx_description
1 polymer ?
#
loop_
_entity_poly.entity_id
_entity_poly.type
_entity_poly.pdbx_seq_one_letter_code
_entity_poly.pdbx_strand_id
1 'polypeptide(L)'
;MARFTLQPLLKHSQHRMEAAERLLRMLKRKQDEAQRQLEQLHQFQGEYQQRLKQATVAGMGIQQLRDYQGFLAKVQGAIQHQDQEVHLARQHWEAAHKQWLELRQKVKAYETLAARHQAQENRRIEKREQKLTDERAGRQVRGSGDEGDDDKLA
;
A
#
# COMPACT_ATOMS: atom_id res chain seq x y z
N MET A 1 -32.05 2.97 -6.03
CA MET A 1 -31.02 3.43 -5.07
C MET A 1 -30.41 4.71 -5.61
N ALA A 2 -30.20 5.73 -4.77
CA ALA A 2 -29.56 6.97 -5.22
C ALA A 2 -28.09 6.73 -5.59
N ARG A 3 -27.60 7.46 -6.61
CA ARG A 3 -26.21 7.35 -7.10
C ARG A 3 -25.28 8.17 -6.20
N PHE A 4 -24.23 7.56 -5.67
CA PHE A 4 -23.16 8.29 -4.98
C PHE A 4 -22.38 9.14 -5.99
N THR A 5 -22.49 10.47 -5.89
CA THR A 5 -21.93 11.42 -6.85
C THR A 5 -20.40 11.39 -6.92
N LEU A 6 -19.73 11.02 -5.82
CA LEU A 6 -18.27 10.94 -5.73
C LEU A 6 -17.70 9.55 -6.10
N GLN A 7 -18.54 8.61 -6.55
CA GLN A 7 -18.08 7.28 -6.96
C GLN A 7 -16.96 7.30 -8.02
N PRO A 8 -16.99 8.18 -9.05
CA PRO A 8 -15.89 8.26 -10.02
C PRO A 8 -14.58 8.74 -9.38
N LEU A 9 -14.65 9.66 -8.43
CA LEU A 9 -13.47 10.18 -7.72
C LEU A 9 -12.85 9.14 -6.79
N LEU A 10 -13.69 8.34 -6.12
CA LEU A 10 -13.23 7.20 -5.32
C LEU A 10 -12.47 6.20 -6.20
N LYS A 11 -13.09 5.76 -7.32
CA LYS A 11 -12.46 4.82 -8.26
C LYS A 11 -11.15 5.35 -8.82
N HIS A 12 -11.12 6.61 -9.23
CA HIS A 12 -9.91 7.23 -9.75
C HIS A 12 -8.80 7.30 -8.68
N SER A 13 -9.15 7.64 -7.44
CA SER A 13 -8.20 7.71 -6.33
C SER A 13 -7.65 6.33 -5.96
N GLN A 14 -8.49 5.29 -5.98
CA GLN A 14 -8.08 3.89 -5.77
C GLN A 14 -7.10 3.44 -6.84
N HIS A 15 -7.39 3.70 -8.12
CA HIS A 15 -6.47 3.36 -9.21
C HIS A 15 -5.10 4.05 -9.08
N ARG A 16 -5.09 5.32 -8.67
CA ARG A 16 -3.83 6.05 -8.38
C ARG A 16 -3.08 5.46 -7.19
N MET A 17 -3.78 5.07 -6.12
CA MET A 17 -3.19 4.44 -4.94
C MET A 17 -2.54 3.10 -5.30
N GLU A 18 -3.22 2.27 -6.10
CA GLU A 18 -2.68 0.99 -6.58
C GLU A 18 -1.42 1.19 -7.46
N ALA A 19 -1.43 2.19 -8.34
CA ALA A 19 -0.26 2.54 -9.13
C ALA A 19 0.92 2.98 -8.25
N ALA A 20 0.66 3.80 -7.23
CA ALA A 20 1.66 4.23 -6.26
C ALA A 20 2.19 3.05 -5.43
N GLU A 21 1.34 2.09 -5.07
CA GLU A 21 1.76 0.88 -4.36
C GLU A 21 2.66 -0.01 -5.22
N ARG A 22 2.33 -0.19 -6.50
CA ARG A 22 3.20 -0.91 -7.46
C ARG A 22 4.58 -0.24 -7.58
N LEU A 23 4.61 1.10 -7.68
CA LEU A 23 5.84 1.87 -7.71
C LEU A 23 6.66 1.69 -6.43
N LEU A 24 5.99 1.75 -5.27
CA LEU A 24 6.63 1.59 -3.96
C LEU A 24 7.30 0.22 -3.82
N ARG A 25 6.62 -0.86 -4.26
CA ARG A 25 7.19 -2.22 -4.26
C ARG A 25 8.42 -2.31 -5.18
N MET A 26 8.36 -1.71 -6.36
CA MET A 26 9.50 -1.68 -7.28
C MET A 26 10.70 -0.93 -6.67
N LEU A 27 10.47 0.25 -6.10
CA LEU A 27 11.53 1.05 -5.46
C LEU A 27 12.11 0.35 -4.24
N LYS A 28 11.28 -0.36 -3.47
CA LYS A 28 11.76 -1.14 -2.32
C LYS A 28 12.71 -2.25 -2.76
N ARG A 29 12.36 -2.98 -3.82
CA ARG A 29 13.24 -4.02 -4.39
C ARG A 29 14.57 -3.43 -4.85
N LYS A 30 14.56 -2.27 -5.52
CA LYS A 30 15.78 -1.56 -5.94
C LYS A 30 16.65 -1.15 -4.75
N GLN A 31 16.04 -0.59 -3.70
CA GLN A 31 16.75 -0.25 -2.46
C GLN A 31 17.40 -1.49 -1.83
N ASP A 32 16.65 -2.59 -1.71
CA ASP A 32 17.16 -3.82 -1.10
C ASP A 32 18.27 -4.46 -1.95
N GLU A 33 18.18 -4.36 -3.28
CA GLU A 33 19.24 -4.82 -4.18
C GLU A 33 20.51 -3.99 -4.07
N ALA A 34 20.39 -2.66 -4.06
CA ALA A 34 21.53 -1.78 -3.88
C ALA A 34 22.22 -2.02 -2.53
N GLN A 35 21.44 -2.26 -1.47
CA GLN A 35 21.96 -2.57 -0.13
C GLN A 35 22.71 -3.91 -0.12
N ARG A 36 22.16 -4.95 -0.74
CA ARG A 36 22.84 -6.26 -0.87
C ARG A 36 24.16 -6.15 -1.61
N GLN A 37 24.22 -5.36 -2.69
CA GLN A 37 25.46 -5.13 -3.44
C GLN A 37 26.50 -4.42 -2.57
N LEU A 38 26.10 -3.43 -1.76
CA LEU A 38 26.99 -2.74 -0.84
C LEU A 38 27.57 -3.71 0.22
N GLU A 39 26.73 -4.56 0.80
CA GLU A 39 27.14 -5.59 1.75
C GLU A 39 28.14 -6.58 1.13
N GLN A 40 27.91 -7.01 -0.10
CA GLN A 40 28.82 -7.88 -0.84
C GLN A 40 30.19 -7.22 -1.07
N LEU A 41 30.21 -5.92 -1.41
CA LEU A 41 31.47 -5.18 -1.58
C LEU A 41 32.26 -5.08 -0.26
N HIS A 42 31.57 -4.83 0.86
CA HIS A 42 32.20 -4.81 2.18
C HIS A 42 32.72 -6.19 2.61
N GLN A 43 31.94 -7.24 2.38
CA GLN A 43 32.38 -8.62 2.65
C GLN A 43 33.63 -8.95 1.84
N PHE A 44 33.59 -8.68 0.53
CA PHE A 44 34.71 -8.90 -0.37
C PHE A 44 35.96 -8.12 0.08
N GLN A 45 35.81 -6.85 0.46
CA GLN A 45 36.90 -6.05 1.02
C GLN A 45 37.52 -6.70 2.26
N GLY A 46 36.69 -7.17 3.20
CA GLY A 46 37.15 -7.82 4.43
C GLY A 46 37.91 -9.12 4.16
N GLU A 47 37.37 -9.99 3.31
CA GLU A 47 38.02 -11.23 2.88
C GLU A 47 39.36 -10.94 2.17
N TYR A 48 39.38 -9.92 1.33
CA TYR A 48 40.57 -9.51 0.58
C TYR A 48 41.66 -8.93 1.50
N GLN A 49 41.28 -8.19 2.55
CA GLN A 49 42.20 -7.72 3.60
C GLN A 49 42.78 -8.84 4.46
N GLN A 50 41.99 -9.86 4.78
CA GLN A 50 42.48 -11.02 5.51
C GLN A 50 43.52 -11.80 4.69
N ARG A 51 43.28 -12.01 3.40
CA ARG A 51 44.23 -12.67 2.49
C ARG A 51 45.56 -11.91 2.40
N LEU A 52 45.53 -10.58 2.36
CA LEU A 52 46.75 -9.78 2.39
C LEU A 52 47.56 -10.04 3.65
N LYS A 53 46.92 -9.94 4.83
CA LYS A 53 47.62 -10.14 6.10
C LYS A 53 48.35 -11.47 6.15
N GLN A 54 47.72 -12.55 5.66
CA GLN A 54 48.34 -13.86 5.55
C GLN A 54 49.51 -13.88 4.58
N ALA A 55 49.36 -13.27 3.39
CA ALA A 55 50.42 -13.23 2.39
C ALA A 55 51.61 -12.36 2.81
N THR A 56 51.38 -11.26 3.55
CA THR A 56 52.45 -10.42 4.11
C THR A 56 53.26 -11.19 5.15
N VAL A 57 52.60 -11.97 6.02
CA VAL A 57 53.29 -12.87 6.97
C VAL A 57 54.13 -13.93 6.26
N ALA A 58 53.69 -14.38 5.08
CA ALA A 58 54.41 -15.37 4.26
C ALA A 58 55.56 -14.78 3.41
N GLY A 59 55.89 -13.48 3.53
CA GLY A 59 57.00 -12.87 2.80
C GLY A 59 56.64 -12.36 1.39
N MET A 60 55.48 -11.73 1.24
CA MET A 60 55.02 -11.11 -0.02
C MET A 60 56.03 -10.09 -0.60
N GLY A 61 56.22 -10.12 -1.92
CA GLY A 61 57.07 -9.17 -2.65
C GLY A 61 56.43 -7.78 -2.81
N ILE A 62 57.26 -6.74 -2.95
CA ILE A 62 56.82 -5.32 -3.03
C ILE A 62 55.87 -5.07 -4.21
N GLN A 63 56.08 -5.72 -5.36
CA GLN A 63 55.21 -5.57 -6.54
C GLN A 63 53.78 -6.07 -6.25
N GLN A 64 53.66 -7.24 -5.62
CA GLN A 64 52.36 -7.80 -5.22
C GLN A 64 51.63 -6.92 -4.21
N LEU A 65 52.37 -6.30 -3.28
CA LEU A 65 51.80 -5.33 -2.34
C LEU A 65 51.25 -4.08 -3.05
N ARG A 66 51.94 -3.60 -4.09
CA ARG A 66 51.49 -2.44 -4.86
C ARG A 66 50.24 -2.75 -5.68
N ASP A 67 50.21 -3.90 -6.35
CA ASP A 67 49.04 -4.36 -7.10
C ASP A 67 47.83 -4.51 -6.18
N TYR A 68 48.05 -5.03 -4.98
CA TYR A 68 47.04 -5.16 -3.93
C TYR A 68 46.44 -3.80 -3.55
N GLN A 69 47.28 -2.82 -3.23
CA GLN A 69 46.83 -1.47 -2.85
C GLN A 69 46.02 -0.81 -3.98
N GLY A 70 46.45 -0.98 -5.22
CA GLY A 70 45.75 -0.46 -6.39
C GLY A 70 44.35 -1.08 -6.55
N PHE A 71 44.23 -2.39 -6.34
CA PHE A 71 42.93 -3.05 -6.37
C PHE A 71 42.04 -2.64 -5.20
N LEU A 72 42.58 -2.53 -3.98
CA LEU A 72 41.82 -2.08 -2.81
C LEU A 72 41.26 -0.66 -3.00
N ALA A 73 42.02 0.24 -3.62
CA ALA A 73 41.54 1.58 -3.97
C ALA A 73 40.34 1.54 -4.93
N LYS A 74 40.33 0.62 -5.91
CA LYS A 74 39.19 0.42 -6.81
C LYS A 74 37.95 -0.09 -6.06
N VAL A 75 38.13 -1.04 -5.15
CA VAL A 75 37.02 -1.55 -4.31
C VAL A 75 36.47 -0.44 -3.42
N GLN A 76 37.33 0.39 -2.82
CA GLN A 76 36.92 1.54 -2.02
C GLN A 76 36.08 2.53 -2.84
N GLY A 77 36.51 2.83 -4.08
CA GLY A 77 35.74 3.67 -5.00
C GLY A 77 34.39 3.08 -5.38
N ALA A 78 34.33 1.76 -5.62
CA ALA A 78 33.08 1.06 -5.88
C ALA A 78 32.12 1.08 -4.67
N ILE A 79 32.64 0.93 -3.44
CA ILE A 79 31.85 1.05 -2.21
C ILE A 79 31.27 2.47 -2.09
N GLN A 80 32.08 3.51 -2.31
CA GLN A 80 31.61 4.89 -2.24
C GLN A 80 30.50 5.17 -3.27
N HIS A 81 30.66 4.68 -4.49
CA HIS A 81 29.61 4.78 -5.52
C HIS A 81 28.35 4.03 -5.10
N GLN A 82 28.49 2.79 -4.62
CA GLN A 82 27.34 1.98 -4.22
C GLN A 82 26.60 2.56 -3.01
N ASP A 83 27.31 3.20 -2.08
CA ASP A 83 26.70 3.90 -0.94
C ASP A 83 25.82 5.08 -1.40
N GLN A 84 26.28 5.83 -2.41
CA GLN A 84 25.48 6.88 -3.04
C GLN A 84 24.23 6.31 -3.72
N GLU A 85 24.34 5.19 -4.42
CA GLU A 85 23.19 4.52 -5.05
C GLU A 85 22.18 4.03 -4.01
N VAL A 86 22.64 3.46 -2.89
CA VAL A 86 21.77 3.08 -1.75
C VAL A 86 21.05 4.30 -1.19
N HIS A 87 21.77 5.42 -1.01
CA HIS A 87 21.20 6.65 -0.51
C HIS A 87 20.11 7.18 -1.45
N LEU A 88 20.37 7.26 -2.75
CA LEU A 88 19.40 7.69 -3.76
C LEU A 88 18.18 6.77 -3.81
N ALA A 89 18.40 5.45 -3.82
CA ALA A 89 17.31 4.47 -3.83
C ALA A 89 16.41 4.61 -2.59
N ARG A 90 17.00 4.87 -1.42
CA ARG A 90 16.28 5.15 -0.18
C ARG A 90 15.47 6.45 -0.29
N GLN A 91 16.07 7.53 -0.77
CA GLN A 91 15.36 8.81 -0.95
C GLN A 91 14.15 8.66 -1.90
N HIS A 92 14.33 7.94 -3.01
CA HIS A 92 13.23 7.67 -3.94
C HIS A 92 12.11 6.85 -3.29
N TRP A 93 12.45 5.81 -2.52
CA TRP A 93 11.46 5.02 -1.79
C TRP A 93 10.71 5.87 -0.76
N GLU A 94 11.41 6.70 0.03
CA GLU A 94 10.81 7.58 1.02
C GLU A 94 9.86 8.62 0.38
N ALA A 95 10.25 9.19 -0.75
CA ALA A 95 9.41 10.13 -1.51
C ALA A 95 8.14 9.44 -2.03
N ALA A 96 8.26 8.25 -2.64
CA ALA A 96 7.12 7.48 -3.11
C ALA A 96 6.21 7.03 -1.95
N HIS A 97 6.78 6.69 -0.79
CA HIS A 97 6.04 6.30 0.40
C HIS A 97 5.17 7.46 0.93
N LYS A 98 5.71 8.68 0.96
CA LYS A 98 4.95 9.89 1.32
C LYS A 98 3.77 10.12 0.37
N GLN A 99 4.00 10.04 -0.94
CA GLN A 99 2.94 10.18 -1.94
C GLN A 99 1.86 9.11 -1.81
N TRP A 100 2.24 7.85 -1.57
CA TRP A 100 1.31 6.76 -1.33
C TRP A 100 0.46 7.01 -0.08
N LEU A 101 1.06 7.52 1.00
CA LEU A 101 0.35 7.84 2.24
C LEU A 101 -0.73 8.91 2.01
N GLU A 102 -0.42 9.97 1.26
CA GLU A 102 -1.39 11.01 0.90
C GLU A 102 -2.55 10.46 0.06
N LEU A 103 -2.26 9.60 -0.92
CA LEU A 103 -3.29 8.95 -1.73
C LEU A 103 -4.18 8.03 -0.88
N ARG A 104 -3.60 7.27 0.04
CA ARG A 104 -4.34 6.41 0.97
C ARG A 104 -5.26 7.20 1.87
N GLN A 105 -4.82 8.36 2.38
CA GLN A 105 -5.68 9.25 3.16
C GLN A 105 -6.88 9.75 2.35
N LYS A 106 -6.66 10.15 1.08
CA LYS A 106 -7.73 10.58 0.17
C LYS A 106 -8.73 9.46 -0.12
N VAL A 107 -8.24 8.24 -0.41
CA VAL A 107 -9.09 7.07 -0.62
C VAL A 107 -9.95 6.79 0.62
N LYS A 108 -9.33 6.76 1.81
CA LYS A 108 -10.04 6.53 3.08
C LYS A 108 -11.14 7.58 3.33
N ALA A 109 -10.90 8.84 3.00
CA ALA A 109 -11.90 9.90 3.11
C ALA A 109 -13.11 9.63 2.19
N TYR A 110 -12.87 9.27 0.93
CA TYR A 110 -13.94 8.92 -0.01
C TYR A 110 -14.69 7.65 0.38
N GLU A 111 -13.99 6.62 0.87
CA GLU A 111 -14.62 5.38 1.37
C GLU A 111 -15.54 5.66 2.56
N THR A 112 -15.13 6.55 3.47
CA THR A 112 -15.96 6.98 4.60
C THR A 112 -17.24 7.67 4.13
N LEU A 113 -17.13 8.56 3.13
CA LEU A 113 -18.30 9.23 2.54
C LEU A 113 -19.22 8.25 1.80
N ALA A 114 -18.65 7.29 1.06
CA ALA A 114 -19.40 6.26 0.37
C ALA A 114 -20.17 5.36 1.35
N ALA A 115 -19.53 4.95 2.45
CA ALA A 115 -20.16 4.15 3.51
C ALA A 115 -21.32 4.90 4.18
N ARG A 116 -21.14 6.19 4.48
CA ARG A 116 -22.22 7.04 5.03
C ARG A 116 -23.40 7.18 4.07
N HIS A 117 -23.12 7.40 2.78
CA HIS A 117 -24.16 7.46 1.76
C HIS A 117 -24.94 6.15 1.68
N GLN A 118 -24.26 5.01 1.66
CA GLN A 118 -24.90 3.70 1.63
C GLN A 118 -25.79 3.47 2.86
N ALA A 119 -25.31 3.82 4.05
CA ALA A 119 -26.08 3.69 5.28
C ALA A 119 -27.34 4.58 5.28
N GLN A 120 -27.25 5.80 4.73
CA GLN A 120 -28.42 6.67 4.58
C GLN A 120 -29.45 6.10 3.59
N GLU A 121 -29.00 5.55 2.46
CA GLU A 121 -29.89 4.93 1.48
C GLU A 121 -30.57 3.69 2.03
N ASN A 122 -29.85 2.82 2.75
CA ASN A 122 -30.44 1.65 3.41
C ASN A 122 -31.55 2.06 4.39
N ARG A 123 -31.30 3.05 5.26
CA ARG A 123 -32.31 3.58 6.18
C ARG A 123 -33.54 4.15 5.46
N ARG A 124 -33.36 4.76 4.28
CA ARG A 124 -34.49 5.27 3.49
C ARG A 124 -35.31 4.14 2.87
N ILE A 125 -34.65 3.07 2.45
CA ILE A 125 -35.30 1.87 1.91
C ILE A 125 -36.09 1.18 3.03
N GLU A 126 -35.45 0.91 4.18
CA GLU A 126 -36.09 0.31 5.36
C GLU A 126 -37.35 1.07 5.79
N LYS A 127 -37.28 2.40 5.87
CA LYS A 127 -38.45 3.25 6.20
C LYS A 127 -39.58 3.15 5.16
N ARG A 128 -39.23 3.03 3.87
CA ARG A 128 -40.24 2.87 2.81
C ARG A 128 -40.89 1.49 2.87
N GLU A 129 -40.10 0.44 3.08
CA GLU A 129 -40.58 -0.94 3.21
C GLU A 129 -41.46 -1.14 4.44
N GLN A 130 -41.08 -0.53 5.56
CA GLN A 130 -41.91 -0.51 6.77
C GLN A 130 -43.27 0.15 6.50
N LYS A 131 -43.27 1.36 5.91
CA LYS A 131 -44.52 2.06 5.56
C LYS A 131 -45.42 1.24 4.63
N LEU A 132 -44.86 0.58 3.61
CA LEU A 132 -45.62 -0.27 2.70
C LEU A 132 -46.22 -1.49 3.40
N THR A 133 -45.50 -2.07 4.36
CA THR A 133 -45.99 -3.18 5.18
C THR A 133 -47.14 -2.74 6.08
N ASP A 134 -46.99 -1.60 6.75
CA ASP A 134 -48.02 -1.02 7.63
C ASP A 134 -49.30 -0.68 6.85
N GLU A 135 -49.18 -0.12 5.64
CA GLU A 135 -50.33 0.16 4.76
C GLU A 135 -51.08 -1.11 4.34
N ARG A 136 -50.36 -2.20 4.04
CA ARG A 136 -50.98 -3.50 3.70
C ARG A 136 -51.68 -4.11 4.91
N ALA A 137 -51.04 -4.09 6.07
CA ALA A 137 -51.62 -4.59 7.31
C ALA A 137 -52.89 -3.79 7.70
N GLY A 138 -52.83 -2.46 7.63
CA GLY A 138 -53.98 -1.59 7.90
C GLY A 138 -55.13 -1.76 6.92
N ARG A 139 -54.86 -2.04 5.63
CA ARG A 139 -55.91 -2.36 4.64
C ARG A 139 -56.57 -3.71 4.93
N GLN A 140 -55.80 -4.73 5.32
CA GLN A 140 -56.35 -6.04 5.65
C GLN A 140 -57.23 -5.99 6.90
N VAL A 141 -56.79 -5.30 7.96
CA VAL A 141 -57.60 -5.11 9.18
C VAL A 141 -58.92 -4.37 8.91
N ARG A 142 -58.91 -3.36 8.02
CA ARG A 142 -60.13 -2.66 7.61
C ARG A 142 -61.07 -3.50 6.76
N GLY A 143 -60.55 -4.42 5.94
CA GLY A 143 -61.37 -5.35 5.15
C GLY A 143 -62.00 -6.48 5.98
N SER A 144 -61.37 -6.89 7.09
CA SER A 144 -61.89 -7.94 7.99
C SER A 144 -62.88 -7.43 9.03
N GLY A 145 -63.01 -6.11 9.19
CA GLY A 145 -63.96 -5.48 10.14
C GLY A 145 -65.35 -5.19 9.55
N ASP A 146 -65.57 -5.51 8.27
CA ASP A 146 -66.80 -5.24 7.52
C ASP A 146 -67.64 -6.52 7.25
N GLU A 147 -67.16 -7.70 7.65
CA GLU A 147 -67.86 -9.00 7.49
C GLU A 147 -68.48 -9.52 8.81
N GLY A 148 -68.66 -8.64 9.83
CA GLY A 148 -68.97 -9.07 11.20
C GLY A 148 -70.33 -8.71 11.79
N ASP A 149 -71.20 -7.95 11.11
CA ASP A 149 -72.38 -7.35 11.77
C ASP A 149 -73.72 -7.41 10.99
N ASP A 150 -73.85 -8.33 10.03
CA ASP A 150 -75.16 -8.66 9.46
C ASP A 150 -75.58 -10.09 9.85
N ASP A 151 -76.65 -10.14 10.66
CA ASP A 151 -77.61 -11.25 10.83
C ASP A 151 -77.48 -12.17 12.07
N LYS A 152 -77.61 -11.55 13.25
CA LYS A 152 -78.48 -12.07 14.33
C LYS A 152 -79.78 -11.27 14.30
N LEU A 153 -80.87 -11.78 13.74
CA LEU A 153 -82.28 -11.52 14.15
C LEU A 153 -83.28 -12.21 13.19
N ALA A 154 -83.62 -13.49 13.45
CA ALA A 154 -84.97 -14.11 13.35
C ALA A 154 -84.87 -15.64 13.41
#